data_AF-A0A927VLD1-F1
#
_entry.id   AF-A0A927VLD1-F1
#
_cell.length_a   1.000
_cell.length_b   1.000
_cell.length_c   1.000
_cell.angle_alpha   90.00
_cell.angle_beta   90.00
_cell.angle_gamma   90.00
#
_symmetry.space_group_name_H-M   'P 1'
#
loop_
_entity.id
_entity.type
_entity.pdbx_description
1 polymer ?
#
loop_
_entity_poly.entity_id
_entity_poly.type
_entity_poly.pdbx_seq_one_letter_code
_entity_poly.pdbx_strand_id
1 'polypeptide(L)' 'MKSLMGLISTNYNIDEFGVLTEERPVASLPFGGRYRLIDFPLSNMVNSGISTVGLIT' A
#
# COMPACT_ATOMS: atom_id res chain seq x y z
N MET A 1 -7.92 -1.52 20.61
CA MET A 1 -8.85 -2.41 19.88
C MET A 1 -8.23 -3.80 19.83
N LYS A 2 -8.89 -4.86 20.33
CA LYS A 2 -8.26 -6.19 20.48
C LYS A 2 -8.65 -7.23 19.42
N SER A 3 -9.45 -6.86 18.41
CA SER A 3 -9.74 -7.75 17.27
C SER A 3 -10.15 -6.94 16.04
N LEU A 4 -9.18 -6.33 15.36
CA LEU A 4 -9.39 -5.77 14.03
C LEU A 4 -8.17 -6.10 13.17
N MET A 5 -8.42 -6.64 11.98
CA MET A 5 -7.41 -6.87 10.96
C MET A 5 -7.67 -5.87 9.82
N GLY A 6 -6.67 -5.08 9.48
CA GLY A 6 -6.67 -4.26 8.28
C GLY A 6 -6.39 -5.14 7.06
N LEU A 7 -6.99 -4.81 5.92
CA LEU A 7 -6.71 -5.46 4.64
C LEU A 7 -6.38 -4.39 3.61
N ILE A 8 -5.22 -4.50 2.96
CA ILE A 8 -4.82 -3.61 1.86
C ILE A 8 -4.69 -4.47 0.60
N SER A 9 -5.49 -4.19 -0.42
CA SER A 9 -5.32 -4.78 -1.75
C SER A 9 -4.45 -3.88 -2.60
N THR A 10 -3.40 -4.46 -3.18
CA THR A 10 -2.52 -3.86 -4.20
C THR A 10 -2.65 -4.57 -5.54
N ASN A 11 -3.59 -5.52 -5.66
CA ASN A 11 -3.88 -6.25 -6.88
C ASN A 11 -4.83 -5.45 -7.77
N TYR A 12 -4.34 -4.31 -8.24
CA TYR A 12 -5.01 -3.48 -9.22
C TYR A 12 -4.03 -3.19 -10.35
N ASN A 13 -4.45 -3.51 -11.57
CA ASN A 13 -3.72 -3.13 -12.77
C ASN A 13 -4.13 -1.72 -13.16
N ILE A 14 -3.17 -0.81 -13.14
CA ILE A 14 -3.33 0.56 -13.63
C ILE A 14 -2.33 0.74 -14.76
N ASP A 15 -2.85 0.80 -15.99
CA ASP A 15 -2.04 0.91 -17.20
C ASP A 15 -1.46 2.33 -17.40
N GLU A 16 -1.88 3.30 -16.58
CA GLU A 16 -1.56 4.72 -16.73
C GLU A 16 -0.10 5.08 -16.35
N PHE A 17 0.61 4.19 -15.66
CA PHE A 17 1.98 4.44 -15.18
C PHE A 17 3.08 3.86 -16.10
N GLY A 18 2.72 3.14 -17.17
CA GLY A 18 3.64 2.66 -18.20
C GLY A 18 4.86 1.92 -17.64
N VAL A 19 6.07 2.32 -18.08
CA VAL A 19 7.35 1.69 -17.69
C VAL A 19 7.62 1.71 -16.18
N LEU A 20 6.96 2.59 -15.43
CA LEU A 20 7.15 2.65 -13.98
C LEU A 20 6.50 1.47 -13.25
N THR A 21 5.54 0.81 -13.89
CA THR A 21 4.78 -0.33 -13.34
C THR A 21 5.02 -1.64 -14.08
N GLU A 22 5.97 -1.68 -15.02
CA GLU A 22 6.33 -2.88 -15.78
C GLU A 22 6.87 -4.00 -14.86
N GLU A 23 7.76 -3.62 -13.95
CA GLU A 23 8.46 -4.56 -13.04
C GLU A 23 7.99 -4.45 -11.58
N ARG A 24 6.95 -3.66 -11.32
CA ARG A 24 6.49 -3.40 -9.95
C ARG A 24 5.02 -2.96 -9.88
N PRO A 25 4.29 -3.31 -8.83
CA PRO A 25 2.93 -2.81 -8.64
C PRO A 25 2.95 -1.31 -8.33
N VAL A 26 1.86 -0.62 -8.69
CA VAL A 26 1.65 0.82 -8.43
C VAL A 26 1.87 1.16 -6.95
N ALA A 27 1.42 0.30 -6.03
CA ALA A 27 1.59 0.48 -4.60
C ALA A 27 3.06 0.66 -4.15
N SER A 28 4.02 0.14 -4.93
CA SER A 28 5.45 0.25 -4.67
C SER A 28 6.11 1.51 -5.26
N LEU A 29 5.37 2.32 -6.03
CA LEU A 29 5.91 3.51 -6.69
C LEU A 29 6.45 4.51 -5.66
N PRO A 30 7.64 5.09 -5.91
CA PRO A 30 8.23 6.08 -5.02
C PRO A 30 7.42 7.39 -5.02
N PHE A 31 7.28 8.00 -3.85
CA PHE A 31 6.60 9.25 -3.63
C PHE A 31 7.39 10.14 -2.66
N GLY A 32 7.55 11.41 -3.02
CA GLY A 32 8.22 12.41 -2.16
C GLY A 32 9.67 12.08 -1.79
N GLY A 33 10.37 11.30 -2.62
CA GLY A 33 11.80 10.96 -2.46
C GLY A 33 12.14 9.96 -1.34
N ARG A 34 11.17 9.55 -0.52
CA ARG A 34 11.41 8.64 0.62
C ARG A 34 10.37 7.55 0.76
N TYR A 35 9.12 7.83 0.41
CA TYR A 35 7.99 6.95 0.67
C TYR A 35 7.61 6.17 -0.58
N ARG A 36 6.77 5.16 -0.40
CA ARG A 36 6.01 4.49 -1.45
C ARG A 36 4.53 4.77 -1.26
N LEU A 37 3.74 4.63 -2.32
CA LEU A 37 2.29 4.83 -2.23
C LEU A 37 1.63 3.97 -1.13
N ILE A 38 2.11 2.75 -0.90
CA ILE A 38 1.61 1.86 0.16
C ILE A 38 1.91 2.35 1.59
N ASP A 39 2.89 3.22 1.79
CA ASP A 39 3.26 3.68 3.13
C ASP A 39 2.15 4.54 3.76
N PHE A 40 1.35 5.22 2.94
CA PHE A 40 0.24 6.05 3.40
C PHE A 40 -0.90 5.23 4.02
N PRO A 41 -1.50 4.23 3.35
CA PRO A 41 -2.51 3.39 3.98
C PRO A 41 -1.94 2.59 5.17
N LEU A 42 -0.69 2.13 5.13
CA LEU A 42 -0.06 1.48 6.29
C LEU A 42 0.07 2.43 7.49
N SER A 43 0.51 3.67 7.27
CA SER A 43 0.59 4.69 8.31
C SER A 43 -0.79 5.00 8.89
N ASN A 44 -1.83 5.06 8.04
CA ASN A 44 -3.20 5.25 8.50
C ASN A 44 -3.69 4.10 9.40
N MET A 45 -3.35 2.85 9.07
CA MET A 45 -3.68 1.69 9.92
C MET A 45 -3.02 1.81 11.29
N VAL A 46 -1.72 2.09 11.33
CA VAL A 46 -0.98 2.25 12.60
C VAL A 46 -1.51 3.43 13.41
N ASN A 47 -1.76 4.58 12.78
CA ASN A 47 -2.33 5.76 13.43
C ASN A 47 -3.76 5.52 13.96
N SER A 48 -4.47 4.54 13.39
CA SER A 48 -5.81 4.10 13.83
C SER A 48 -5.76 2.97 14.87
N GLY A 49 -4.57 2.59 15.35
CA GLY A 49 -4.40 1.50 16.32
C GLY A 49 -4.59 0.10 15.73
N ILE A 50 -4.47 -0.05 14.41
CA ILE A 50 -4.55 -1.32 13.68
C ILE A 50 -3.13 -1.81 13.43
N SER A 51 -2.69 -2.82 14.20
CA SER A 51 -1.34 -3.37 14.10
C SER A 51 -1.26 -4.67 13.29
N THR A 52 -2.40 -5.33 13.04
CA THR A 52 -2.47 -6.52 12.20
C THR A 52 -3.02 -6.14 10.84
N VAL A 53 -2.19 -6.19 9.81
CA VAL A 53 -2.57 -5.81 8.44
C VAL A 53 -2.21 -6.94 7.48
N GLY A 54 -3.20 -7.43 6.73
CA GLY A 54 -3.03 -8.33 5.60
C GLY A 54 -2.88 -7.55 4.30
N LEU A 55 -2.04 -8.06 3.41
CA LEU A 55 -1.70 -7.42 2.13
C LEU A 55 -2.00 -8.42 1.02
N ILE A 56 -2.88 -8.03 0.08
CA ILE A 56 -3.22 -8.85 -1.09
C ILE A 56 -2.53 -8.22 -2.29
N THR A 57 -1.67 -8.98 -2.94
CA THR A 57 -0.91 -8.55 -4.11
C THR A 57 -1.38 -9.27 -5.37
#